data_AF-A0A2H0A4P2-F1
#
_entry.id   AF-A0A2H0A4P2-F1
#
_cell.length_a   1.000
_cell.length_b   1.000
_cell.length_c   1.000
_cell.angle_alpha   90.00
_cell.angle_beta   90.00
_cell.angle_gamma   90.00
#
_symmetry.space_group_name_H-M   'P 1'
#
loop_
_entity.id
_entity.type
_entity.pdbx_description
1 polymer ?
#
loop_
_entity_poly.entity_id
_entity_poly.type
_entity_poly.pdbx_seq_one_letter_code
_entity_poly.pdbx_strand_id
1 'polypeptide(L)' 'AVSTAAFLAVAGVSRRVSAGSLAAAALLPVAVFWINGSLILSGCALVISMMIIFRHRDNISRLLAGTEPKIGRLKTED' A
#
# COMPACT_ATOMS: atom_id res chain seq x y z
N ALA A 1 5.71 8.03 9.50
CA ALA A 1 4.60 7.91 10.47
C ALA A 1 3.25 7.77 9.77
N VAL A 2 2.80 8.77 8.99
CA VAL A 2 1.47 8.77 8.35
C VAL A 2 1.22 7.55 7.44
N SER A 3 2.11 7.27 6.48
CA SER A 3 1.95 6.12 5.57
C SER A 3 2.00 4.77 6.31
N THR A 4 2.81 4.67 7.37
CA THR A 4 2.90 3.47 8.22
C THR A 4 1.62 3.26 9.03
N ALA A 5 1.05 4.33 9.58
CA ALA A 5 -0.22 4.25 10.30
C ALA A 5 -1.36 3.81 9.36
N ALA A 6 -1.41 4.35 8.14
CA ALA A 6 -2.37 3.93 7.13
C ALA A 6 -2.18 2.47 6.70
N PHE A 7 -0.93 2.03 6.53
CA PHE A 7 -0.61 0.63 6.28
C PHE A 7 -1.21 -0.27 7.38
N LEU A 8 -0.91 0.02 8.65
CA LEU A 8 -1.34 -0.80 9.78
C LEU A 8 -2.86 -0.82 9.93
N ALA A 9 -3.52 0.33 9.76
CA ALA A 9 -4.98 0.42 9.81
C ALA A 9 -5.63 -0.44 8.72
N VAL A 10 -5.20 -0.28 7.47
CA VAL A 10 -5.79 -1.00 6.33
C VAL A 10 -5.42 -2.48 6.36
N ALA A 11 -4.17 -2.82 6.68
CA ALA A 11 -3.73 -4.21 6.80
C ALA A 11 -4.43 -4.93 7.96
N GLY A 12 -4.67 -4.26 9.09
CA GLY A 12 -5.40 -4.79 10.24
C GLY A 12 -6.86 -5.08 9.92
N VAL A 13 -7.56 -4.11 9.31
CA VAL A 13 -8.99 -4.25 8.96
C VAL A 13 -9.20 -5.27 7.84
N SER A 14 -8.42 -5.18 6.76
CA SER A 14 -8.57 -6.08 5.61
C SER A 14 -7.95 -7.47 5.86
N ARG A 15 -7.10 -7.60 6.89
CA ARG A 15 -6.20 -8.74 7.12
C ARG A 15 -5.37 -9.10 5.88
N ARG A 16 -4.99 -8.12 5.06
CA ARG A 16 -4.22 -8.33 3.83
C ARG A 16 -3.10 -7.29 3.73
N VAL A 17 -1.86 -7.78 3.58
CA VAL A 17 -0.66 -6.91 3.46
C VAL A 17 -0.74 -6.05 2.20
N SER A 18 -1.18 -6.61 1.06
CA SER A 18 -1.26 -5.84 -0.19
C SER A 18 -2.20 -4.65 -0.11
N ALA A 19 -3.32 -4.76 0.62
CA ALA A 19 -4.24 -3.63 0.76
C ALA A 19 -3.59 -2.51 1.58
N GLY A 20 -2.90 -2.86 2.66
CA GLY A 20 -2.12 -1.90 3.46
C GLY A 20 -1.02 -1.22 2.66
N SER A 21 -0.24 -1.98 1.88
CA SER A 21 0.85 -1.42 1.07
C SER A 21 0.34 -0.44 0.01
N LEU A 22 -0.79 -0.75 -0.61
CA LEU A 22 -1.40 0.13 -1.63
C LEU A 22 -1.91 1.43 -1.01
N ALA A 23 -2.54 1.36 0.18
CA ALA A 23 -2.98 2.54 0.91
C ALA A 23 -1.80 3.44 1.34
N ALA A 24 -0.72 2.83 1.83
CA ALA A 24 0.49 3.56 2.21
C ALA A 24 1.17 4.24 1.02
N ALA A 25 1.23 3.54 -0.12
CA ALA A 25 1.77 4.08 -1.37
C ALA A 25 0.93 5.26 -1.88
N ALA A 26 -0.40 5.15 -1.86
CA ALA A 26 -1.30 6.23 -2.29
C ALA A 26 -1.17 7.49 -1.41
N LEU A 27 -0.94 7.33 -0.11
CA LEU A 27 -0.77 8.45 0.82
C LEU A 27 0.62 9.08 0.80
N LEU A 28 1.62 8.43 0.22
CA LEU A 28 3.01 8.89 0.22
C LEU A 28 3.17 10.31 -0.36
N PRO A 29 2.71 10.65 -1.58
CA PRO A 29 2.90 11.99 -2.16
C PRO A 29 2.19 13.09 -1.36
N VAL A 30 1.01 12.77 -0.77
CA VAL A 30 0.23 13.69 0.07
C VAL A 30 0.97 13.96 1.38
N ALA A 31 1.47 12.91 2.03
CA ALA A 31 2.25 13.03 3.27
C ALA A 31 3.53 13.83 3.05
N VAL A 32 4.24 13.57 1.94
CA VAL A 32 5.48 14.31 1.59
C VAL A 32 5.20 15.79 1.36
N PHE A 33 4.10 16.10 0.64
CA PHE A 33 3.69 17.48 0.41
C PHE A 33 3.34 18.20 1.72
N TRP A 34 2.55 17.57 2.60
CA TRP A 34 2.13 18.19 3.87
C TRP A 34 3.31 18.47 4.81
N ILE A 35 4.30 17.57 4.86
CA ILE A 35 5.43 17.69 5.80
C ILE A 35 6.48 18.68 5.28
N ASN A 36 6.77 18.68 3.97
CA ASN A 36 7.89 19.45 3.42
C ASN A 36 7.46 20.69 2.65
N GLY A 37 6.19 20.81 2.24
CA GLY A 37 5.68 21.88 1.37
C GLY A 37 6.26 21.90 -0.05
N SER A 38 7.23 21.04 -0.36
CA SER A 38 7.96 21.05 -1.64
C SER A 38 7.23 20.27 -2.72
N LEU A 39 6.91 20.99 -3.81
CA LEU A 39 6.34 20.40 -5.03
C LEU A 39 7.29 19.38 -5.67
N ILE A 40 8.60 19.63 -5.63
CA ILE A 40 9.61 18.77 -6.25
C ILE A 40 9.65 17.42 -5.53
N LEU A 41 9.75 17.43 -4.19
CA LEU A 41 9.77 16.19 -3.41
C LEU A 41 8.44 15.43 -3.54
N SER A 42 7.31 16.15 -3.56
CA SER A 42 5.99 15.53 -3.77
C SER A 42 5.88 14.89 -5.17
N GLY A 43 6.42 15.55 -6.21
CA GLY A 43 6.50 14.99 -7.56
C GLY A 43 7.34 13.71 -7.63
N CYS A 44 8.51 13.70 -6.99
CA CYS A 44 9.32 12.49 -6.86
C CYS A 44 8.57 11.36 -6.13
N ALA A 45 7.89 11.70 -5.03
CA ALA A 45 7.10 10.75 -4.26
C ALA A 45 5.90 10.20 -5.05
N LEU A 46 5.31 11.01 -5.93
CA LEU A 46 4.24 10.59 -6.84
C LEU A 46 4.75 9.57 -7.85
N VAL A 47 5.91 9.81 -8.47
CA VAL A 47 6.54 8.85 -9.40
C VAL A 47 6.83 7.53 -8.69
N ILE A 48 7.41 7.58 -7.49
CA ILE A 48 7.67 6.39 -6.67
C ILE A 48 6.37 5.66 -6.33
N SER A 49 5.33 6.39 -5.91
CA SER A 49 4.00 5.83 -5.61
C SER A 49 3.43 5.08 -6.82
N MET A 50 3.48 5.68 -8.01
CA MET A 50 3.06 5.02 -9.25
C MET A 50 3.85 3.75 -9.51
N MET A 51 5.20 3.79 -9.40
CA MET A 51 6.03 2.60 -9.59
C MET A 51 5.69 1.47 -8.62
N ILE A 52 5.40 1.80 -7.35
CA ILE A 52 4.98 0.82 -6.34
C ILE A 52 3.64 0.18 -6.73
N ILE A 53 2.67 1.00 -7.15
CA ILE A 53 1.34 0.53 -7.60
C ILE A 53 1.49 -0.39 -8.82
N PHE A 54 2.29 0.01 -9.82
CA PHE A 54 2.58 -0.82 -11.00
C PHE A 54 3.24 -2.15 -10.63
N ARG A 55 4.16 -2.15 -9.67
CA ARG A 55 4.81 -3.37 -9.17
C ARG A 55 3.81 -4.31 -8.49
N HIS A 56 2.74 -3.77 -7.91
CA HIS A 56 1.72 -4.52 -7.18
C HIS A 56 0.54 -4.98 -8.05
N ARG A 57 0.56 -4.79 -9.38
CA ARG A 57 -0.54 -5.16 -10.28
C ARG A 57 -1.08 -6.59 -10.04
N ASP A 58 -0.20 -7.55 -9.78
CA ASP A 58 -0.59 -8.95 -9.58
C ASP A 58 -1.31 -9.12 -8.24
N ASN A 59 -0.84 -8.42 -7.20
CA ASN A 59 -1.50 -8.40 -5.89
C ASN A 59 -2.82 -7.64 -5.94
N ILE A 60 -2.94 -6.56 -6.72
CA ILE A 60 -4.20 -5.84 -6.94
C ILE A 60 -5.21 -6.76 -7.63
N SER A 61 -4.79 -7.48 -8.67
CA SER A 61 -5.63 -8.46 -9.35
C SER A 61 -6.14 -9.54 -8.38
N ARG A 62 -5.26 -10.12 -7.55
CA ARG A 62 -5.66 -11.07 -6.50
C ARG A 62 -6.51 -10.45 -5.40
N LEU A 63 -6.31 -9.18 -5.08
CA LEU A 63 -7.10 -8.45 -4.08
C LEU A 63 -8.54 -8.27 -4.56
N LEU A 64 -8.71 -7.86 -5.82
CA LEU A 64 -10.01 -7.73 -6.51
C LEU A 64 -10.70 -9.08 -6.69
N ALA A 65 -9.94 -10.12 -7.04
CA ALA A 65 -10.43 -11.49 -7.13
C ALA A 65 -10.70 -12.13 -5.75
N GLY A 66 -10.33 -11.48 -4.65
CA GLY A 66 -10.46 -12.00 -3.30
C GLY A 66 -9.52 -13.16 -2.95
N THR A 67 -8.59 -13.51 -3.84
CA THR A 67 -7.65 -14.63 -3.71
C THR A 67 -6.35 -14.27 -2.98
N GLU A 68 -6.12 -12.97 -2.69
CA GLU A 68 -4.96 -12.53 -1.94
C GLU A 68 -4.95 -13.18 -0.53
N PRO A 69 -3.82 -13.82 -0.12
CA PRO A 69 -3.75 -14.53 1.15
C PRO A 69 -3.98 -13.57 2.32
N LYS A 70 -4.82 -14.01 3.25
CA LYS A 70 -5.05 -13.31 4.51
C LYS A 70 -3.85 -13.53 5.43
N ILE A 71 -3.48 -12.48 6.17
CA ILE A 71 -2.49 -12.55 7.24
C ILE A 71 -2.94 -13.62 8.24
N GLY A 72 -2.07 -14.62 8.47
CA GLY A 72 -2.32 -15.74 9.38
C GLY A 72 -3.11 -16.91 8.79
N ARG A 73 -3.32 -17.00 7.47
CA ARG A 73 -3.80 -18.25 6.86
C ARG A 73 -2.65 -19.26 6.87
N LEU A 74 -2.69 -20.21 7.80
CA LEU A 74 -1.81 -21.38 7.78
C LEU A 74 -2.02 -22.11 6.46
N LYS A 75 -0.92 -22.47 5.80
CA LYS A 75 -0.97 -23.36 4.65
C LYS A 75 -1.40 -24.72 5.20
N THR A 76 -2.63 -25.14 4.93
CA THR A 76 -3.02 -26.53 5.13
C THR A 76 -2.23 -27.32 4.11
N GLU A 77 -1.19 -28.02 4.56
CA GLU A 77 -0.53 -29.07 3.80
C GLU A 77 -1.52 -30.25 3.75
N ASP A 78 -2.03 -30.55 2.55
CA ASP A 78 -2.69 -31.81 2.23
C ASP A 78 -1.62 -32.87 1.90
#